data_AF-A0A7Y3UJP6-F1
#
_entry.id   AF-A0A7Y3UJP6-F1
#
_cell.length_a   1.000
_cell.length_b   1.000
_cell.length_c   1.000
_cell.angle_alpha   90.00
_cell.angle_beta   90.00
_cell.angle_gamma   90.00
#
_symmetry.space_group_name_H-M   'P 1'
#
loop_
_entity.id
_entity.type
_entity.pdbx_description
1 polymer ?
#
loop_
_entity_poly.entity_id
_entity_poly.type
_entity_poly.pdbx_seq_one_letter_code
_entity_poly.pdbx_strand_id
1 'polypeptide(L)'
;MERLINIDRRFIFLLVAMAVTIPLLAKFNLPVRATKDVESIYYKIDSLPKNSHILIAFDYDPASKEELQPMADALLHHCYRKDIKVVGMTLNPGGTGLAVSAIESIGKEYGKTKGTDFVFLGYKTGVELVMINMGENIFSAFPEDFHGNATIDLPVLNGIDSLEDFDYVVDLASGSSIEAWIAFGKEKYGFDLGAGCTAVIGPDMYPFLQSKQLNGLMSGLRGAAEYEILIDRESTAVAGMSPQSVVHVLVVLFVLFGNTMYFMSKRKR
;
A
#
# COMPACT_ATOMS: atom_id res chain seq x y z
N MET A 1 -7.19 -43.56 16.14
CA MET A 1 -6.93 -42.69 14.97
C MET A 1 -8.12 -41.83 14.61
N GLU A 2 -9.37 -42.34 14.65
CA GLU A 2 -10.57 -41.52 14.39
C GLU A 2 -10.71 -40.29 15.30
N ARG A 3 -10.33 -40.36 16.58
CA ARG A 3 -10.32 -39.21 17.51
C ARG A 3 -9.28 -38.11 17.18
N LEU A 4 -8.20 -38.44 16.46
CA LEU A 4 -7.18 -37.47 16.03
C LEU A 4 -7.56 -36.79 14.70
N ILE A 5 -8.49 -37.36 13.94
CA ILE A 5 -9.00 -36.81 12.68
C ILE A 5 -10.19 -35.87 12.94
N ASN A 6 -10.99 -36.14 13.98
CA ASN A 6 -12.09 -35.28 14.42
C ASN A 6 -11.65 -34.27 15.50
N ILE A 7 -10.63 -33.46 15.22
CA ILE A 7 -10.32 -32.31 16.09
C ILE A 7 -11.45 -31.30 15.97
N ASP A 8 -12.06 -30.93 17.11
CA ASP A 8 -13.06 -29.86 17.14
C ASP A 8 -12.39 -28.53 16.71
N ARG A 9 -13.00 -27.86 15.73
CA ARG A 9 -12.57 -26.54 15.22
C ARG A 9 -12.33 -25.51 16.32
N ARG A 10 -12.98 -25.64 17.48
CA ARG A 10 -12.75 -24.79 18.67
C ARG A 10 -11.29 -24.80 19.12
N PHE A 11 -10.61 -25.95 19.07
CA PHE A 11 -9.18 -26.01 19.43
C PHE A 11 -8.31 -25.28 18.42
N ILE A 12 -8.66 -25.36 17.13
CA ILE A 12 -7.97 -24.60 16.07
C ILE A 12 -8.14 -23.11 16.33
N PHE A 13 -9.37 -22.65 16.59
CA PHE A 13 -9.64 -21.25 16.91
C PHE A 13 -8.93 -20.77 18.18
N LEU A 14 -8.86 -21.61 19.23
CA LEU A 14 -8.11 -21.30 20.45
C LEU A 14 -6.60 -21.19 20.18
N LEU A 15 -6.03 -22.09 19.38
CA LEU A 15 -4.61 -22.05 19.01
C LEU A 15 -4.29 -20.80 18.17
N VAL A 16 -5.16 -20.44 17.22
CA VAL A 16 -5.02 -19.20 16.43
C VAL A 16 -5.14 -17.97 17.34
N ALA A 17 -6.13 -17.93 18.24
CA ALA A 17 -6.29 -16.84 19.19
C ALA A 17 -5.05 -16.67 20.08
N MET A 18 -4.46 -17.76 20.55
CA MET A 18 -3.19 -17.71 21.30
C MET A 18 -2.02 -17.27 20.43
N ALA A 19 -1.93 -17.75 19.18
CA ALA A 19 -0.88 -17.37 18.23
C ALA A 19 -0.90 -15.88 17.86
N VAL A 20 -2.07 -15.23 17.90
CA VAL A 20 -2.19 -13.77 17.72
C VAL A 20 -1.94 -13.02 19.04
N THR A 21 -2.56 -13.47 20.13
CA THR A 21 -2.53 -12.76 21.43
C THR A 21 -1.14 -12.78 22.08
N ILE A 22 -0.44 -13.91 22.05
CA ILE A 22 0.85 -14.06 22.74
C ILE A 22 1.90 -13.10 22.14
N PRO A 23 2.11 -13.03 20.81
CA PRO A 23 3.08 -12.09 20.22
C PRO A 23 2.72 -10.63 20.45
N LEU A 24 1.41 -10.28 20.41
CA LEU A 24 0.94 -8.93 20.70
C LEU A 24 1.28 -8.49 22.13
N LEU A 25 1.17 -9.39 23.11
CA LEU A 25 1.50 -9.11 24.50
C LEU A 25 3.02 -9.15 24.76
N ALA A 26 3.72 -10.08 24.13
CA ALA A 26 5.16 -10.27 24.32
C ALA A 26 6.02 -9.20 23.62
N LYS A 27 5.48 -8.53 22.59
CA LYS A 27 6.14 -7.44 21.84
C LYS A 27 7.60 -7.73 21.48
N PHE A 28 7.88 -8.94 20.98
CA PHE A 28 9.20 -9.23 20.41
C PHE A 28 9.24 -8.72 18.98
N ASN A 29 10.39 -8.19 18.57
CA ASN A 29 10.61 -7.69 17.21
C ASN A 29 11.30 -8.76 16.37
N LEU A 30 10.77 -9.04 15.19
CA LEU A 30 11.46 -9.84 14.18
C LEU A 30 12.29 -8.90 13.31
N PRO A 31 13.53 -9.30 12.93
CA PRO A 31 14.34 -8.47 12.04
C PRO A 31 13.68 -8.39 10.67
N VAL A 32 13.21 -7.20 10.32
CA VAL A 32 12.70 -6.87 8.98
C VAL A 32 13.86 -6.26 8.19
N ARG A 33 14.15 -6.81 7.01
CA ARG A 33 15.15 -6.26 6.09
C ARG A 33 14.46 -5.89 4.79
N ALA A 34 14.71 -4.67 4.35
CA ALA A 34 14.15 -4.18 3.10
C ALA A 34 14.67 -4.99 1.91
N THR A 35 13.74 -5.35 1.03
CA THR A 35 14.05 -5.94 -0.26
C THR A 35 14.37 -4.84 -1.29
N LYS A 36 15.06 -5.22 -2.36
CA LYS A 36 15.37 -4.29 -3.47
C LYS A 36 14.11 -3.66 -4.08
N ASP A 37 13.01 -4.39 -4.07
CA ASP A 37 11.73 -3.96 -4.64
C ASP A 37 11.16 -2.76 -3.86
N VAL A 38 11.25 -2.82 -2.52
CA VAL A 38 10.82 -1.73 -1.62
C VAL A 38 11.86 -0.60 -1.59
N GLU A 39 13.15 -0.94 -1.54
CA GLU A 39 14.25 0.03 -1.61
C GLU A 39 14.15 0.91 -2.85
N SER A 40 13.72 0.36 -3.99
CA SER A 40 13.60 1.12 -5.24
C SER A 40 12.54 2.24 -5.15
N ILE A 41 11.45 2.03 -4.41
CA ILE A 41 10.47 3.09 -4.12
C ILE A 41 11.08 4.12 -3.17
N TYR A 42 11.74 3.65 -2.10
CA TYR A 42 12.38 4.54 -1.13
C TYR A 42 13.41 5.46 -1.79
N TYR A 43 14.36 4.90 -2.55
CA TYR A 43 15.42 5.68 -3.17
C TYR A 43 14.91 6.58 -4.29
N LYS A 44 13.84 6.19 -5.02
CA LYS A 44 13.19 7.09 -5.97
C LYS A 44 12.70 8.35 -5.27
N ILE A 45 11.90 8.22 -4.20
CA ILE A 45 11.41 9.36 -3.42
C ILE A 45 12.58 10.13 -2.76
N ASP A 46 13.58 9.42 -2.25
CA ASP A 46 14.73 10.04 -1.59
C ASP A 46 15.63 10.83 -2.55
N SER A 47 15.67 10.44 -3.83
CA SER A 47 16.42 11.17 -4.87
C SER A 47 15.75 12.46 -5.34
N LEU A 48 14.45 12.65 -5.06
CA LEU A 48 13.71 13.81 -5.54
C LEU A 48 14.13 15.10 -4.80
N PRO A 49 14.24 16.23 -5.53
CA PRO A 49 14.46 17.52 -4.92
C PRO A 49 13.25 17.97 -4.06
N LYS A 50 13.49 18.95 -3.20
CA LYS A 50 12.41 19.61 -2.46
C LYS A 50 11.40 20.24 -3.42
N ASN A 51 10.13 20.23 -3.05
CA ASN A 51 9.00 20.70 -3.84
C ASN A 51 8.69 19.89 -5.11
N SER A 52 9.29 18.70 -5.28
CA SER A 52 8.80 17.73 -6.26
C SER A 52 7.35 17.33 -5.99
N HIS A 53 6.64 16.89 -7.03
CA HIS A 53 5.24 16.50 -6.97
C HIS A 53 5.10 14.99 -7.10
N ILE A 54 4.44 14.37 -6.11
CA ILE A 54 4.10 12.95 -6.14
C ILE A 54 2.59 12.79 -6.13
N LEU A 55 2.08 11.98 -7.05
CA LEU A 55 0.72 11.49 -7.03
C LEU A 55 0.65 10.17 -6.25
N ILE A 56 -0.24 10.08 -5.26
CA ILE A 56 -0.51 8.84 -4.53
C ILE A 56 -1.98 8.47 -4.73
N ALA A 57 -2.24 7.31 -5.35
CA ALA A 57 -3.57 6.73 -5.47
C ALA A 57 -3.84 5.79 -4.29
N PHE A 58 -4.94 6.03 -3.57
CA PHE A 58 -5.35 5.27 -2.39
C PHE A 58 -6.47 4.30 -2.80
N ASP A 59 -6.16 3.36 -3.68
CA ASP A 59 -7.10 2.46 -4.37
C ASP A 59 -7.41 1.21 -3.54
N TYR A 60 -7.70 1.43 -2.26
CA TYR A 60 -8.02 0.41 -1.27
C TYR A 60 -9.18 0.80 -0.37
N ASP A 61 -9.69 -0.15 0.39
CA ASP A 61 -10.87 0.03 1.24
C ASP A 61 -10.61 -0.53 2.66
N PRO A 62 -11.57 -0.40 3.60
CA PRO A 62 -11.39 -0.88 4.96
C PRO A 62 -11.03 -2.37 5.10
N ALA A 63 -11.37 -3.22 4.12
CA ALA A 63 -11.09 -4.66 4.19
C ALA A 63 -9.61 -4.97 3.94
N SER A 64 -8.90 -4.13 3.17
CA SER A 64 -7.46 -4.26 2.87
C SER A 64 -6.60 -3.24 3.63
N LYS A 65 -7.23 -2.37 4.44
CA LYS A 65 -6.58 -1.31 5.21
C LYS A 65 -5.40 -1.80 6.05
N GLU A 66 -5.52 -2.94 6.70
CA GLU A 66 -4.48 -3.44 7.62
C GLU A 66 -3.14 -3.69 6.90
N GLU A 67 -3.14 -3.91 5.58
CA GLU A 67 -1.91 -4.05 4.78
C GLU A 67 -1.48 -2.73 4.13
N LEU A 68 -2.44 -1.94 3.64
CA LEU A 68 -2.17 -0.80 2.74
C LEU A 68 -2.11 0.56 3.45
N GLN A 69 -2.85 0.74 4.54
CA GLN A 69 -2.79 1.98 5.32
C GLN A 69 -1.40 2.23 5.91
N PRO A 70 -0.69 1.23 6.47
CA PRO A 70 0.67 1.45 6.93
C PRO A 70 1.64 1.85 5.79
N MET A 71 1.41 1.37 4.55
CA MET A 71 2.18 1.82 3.39
C MET A 71 1.92 3.30 3.08
N ALA A 72 0.65 3.68 3.02
CA ALA A 72 0.24 5.07 2.83
C ALA A 72 0.88 5.98 3.87
N ASP A 73 0.77 5.61 5.15
CA ASP A 73 1.28 6.40 6.25
C ASP A 73 2.82 6.56 6.15
N ALA A 74 3.54 5.46 5.88
CA ALA A 74 4.99 5.49 5.75
C ALA A 74 5.46 6.31 4.53
N LEU A 75 4.76 6.23 3.40
CA LEU A 75 5.02 7.07 2.22
C LEU A 75 4.82 8.55 2.54
N LEU A 76 3.71 8.90 3.19
CA LEU A 76 3.39 10.28 3.55
C LEU A 76 4.42 10.86 4.54
N HIS A 77 4.84 10.09 5.54
CA HIS A 77 5.94 10.46 6.43
C HIS A 77 7.23 10.77 5.66
N HIS A 78 7.56 9.94 4.66
CA HIS A 78 8.74 10.16 3.83
C HIS A 78 8.62 11.44 2.99
N CYS A 79 7.51 11.59 2.27
CA CYS A 79 7.24 12.74 1.41
C CYS A 79 7.29 14.06 2.21
N TYR A 80 6.57 14.14 3.33
CA TYR A 80 6.50 15.38 4.11
C TYR A 80 7.82 15.73 4.80
N ARG A 81 8.60 14.73 5.24
CA ARG A 81 9.96 14.95 5.77
C ARG A 81 10.90 15.57 4.72
N LYS A 82 10.71 15.26 3.44
CA LYS A 82 11.51 15.78 2.32
C LYS A 82 10.96 17.05 1.68
N ASP A 83 9.90 17.64 2.23
CA ASP A 83 9.21 18.79 1.62
C ASP A 83 8.70 18.50 0.20
N ILE A 84 8.23 17.28 -0.04
CA ILE A 84 7.58 16.88 -1.29
C ILE A 84 6.10 17.28 -1.25
N LYS A 85 5.60 17.78 -2.39
CA LYS A 85 4.20 18.13 -2.60
C LYS A 85 3.41 16.86 -2.91
N VAL A 86 2.38 16.58 -2.13
CA VAL A 86 1.58 15.35 -2.27
C VAL A 86 0.22 15.65 -2.87
N VAL A 87 -0.07 15.04 -4.02
CA VAL A 87 -1.39 15.03 -4.63
C VAL A 87 -1.98 13.64 -4.39
N GLY A 88 -3.09 13.55 -3.67
CA GLY A 88 -3.77 12.31 -3.38
C GLY A 88 -5.04 12.16 -4.21
N MET A 89 -5.37 10.95 -4.62
CA MET A 89 -6.66 10.63 -5.23
C MET A 89 -7.09 9.19 -4.91
N THR A 90 -8.29 8.79 -5.32
CA THR A 90 -8.67 7.37 -5.29
C THR A 90 -9.64 7.00 -6.41
N LEU A 91 -9.46 5.79 -6.94
CA LEU A 91 -10.36 5.09 -7.84
C LEU A 91 -11.25 4.09 -7.10
N ASN A 92 -11.12 4.01 -5.77
CA ASN A 92 -11.96 3.20 -4.90
C ASN A 92 -12.80 4.11 -3.98
N PRO A 93 -14.14 4.06 -4.03
CA PRO A 93 -14.98 4.90 -3.16
C PRO A 93 -14.75 4.59 -1.67
N GLY A 94 -14.36 3.37 -1.31
CA GLY A 94 -14.01 2.97 0.05
C GLY A 94 -12.71 3.61 0.58
N GLY A 95 -11.85 4.11 -0.31
CA GLY A 95 -10.56 4.71 0.03
C GLY A 95 -10.63 6.18 0.45
N THR A 96 -11.74 6.86 0.17
CA THR A 96 -11.86 8.32 0.35
C THR A 96 -11.58 8.75 1.79
N GLY A 97 -12.26 8.13 2.76
CA GLY A 97 -12.06 8.47 4.19
C GLY A 97 -10.67 8.08 4.70
N LEU A 98 -10.09 7.01 4.16
CA LEU A 98 -8.76 6.51 4.53
C LEU A 98 -7.68 7.48 4.03
N ALA A 99 -7.77 7.90 2.76
CA ALA A 99 -6.86 8.86 2.14
C ALA A 99 -6.87 10.21 2.85
N VAL A 100 -8.06 10.79 3.07
CA VAL A 100 -8.20 12.08 3.79
C VAL A 100 -7.60 11.97 5.18
N SER A 101 -7.93 10.91 5.92
CA SER A 101 -7.38 10.70 7.26
C SER A 101 -5.86 10.64 7.25
N ALA A 102 -5.26 9.93 6.30
CA ALA A 102 -3.81 9.76 6.22
C ALA A 102 -3.09 11.06 5.84
N ILE A 103 -3.48 11.66 4.71
CA ILE A 103 -2.87 12.87 4.14
C ILE A 103 -2.95 14.02 5.14
N GLU A 104 -4.13 14.27 5.71
CA GLU A 104 -4.34 15.43 6.58
C GLU A 104 -3.73 15.23 7.96
N SER A 105 -3.89 14.05 8.57
CA SER A 105 -3.37 13.82 9.93
C SER A 105 -1.84 13.84 9.95
N ILE A 106 -1.20 13.17 8.99
CA ILE A 106 0.25 13.15 8.89
C ILE A 106 0.75 14.52 8.41
N GLY A 107 0.08 15.16 7.45
CA GLY A 107 0.42 16.51 7.03
C GLY A 107 0.46 17.49 8.21
N LYS A 108 -0.51 17.39 9.13
CA LYS A 108 -0.54 18.18 10.37
C LYS A 108 0.65 17.91 11.30
N GLU A 109 1.12 16.66 11.41
CA GLU A 109 2.31 16.32 12.21
C GLU A 109 3.56 17.05 11.72
N TYR A 110 3.67 17.29 10.42
CA TYR A 110 4.81 17.99 9.78
C TYR A 110 4.55 19.48 9.54
N GLY A 111 3.44 20.03 10.05
CA GLY A 111 3.07 21.43 9.84
C GLY A 111 2.81 21.79 8.37
N LYS A 112 2.41 20.82 7.54
CA LYS A 112 2.08 21.03 6.13
C LYS A 112 0.71 21.69 5.98
N THR A 113 0.61 22.58 5.00
CA THR A 113 -0.60 23.36 4.73
C THR A 113 -1.37 22.79 3.55
N LYS A 114 -2.64 22.45 3.76
CA LYS A 114 -3.55 21.99 2.69
C LYS A 114 -3.66 23.04 1.57
N GLY A 115 -3.71 22.58 0.33
CA GLY A 115 -3.74 23.40 -0.87
C GLY A 115 -2.37 23.95 -1.29
N THR A 116 -1.41 24.06 -0.36
CA THR A 116 -0.04 24.53 -0.65
C THR A 116 0.98 23.41 -0.68
N ASP A 117 0.93 22.48 0.28
CA ASP A 117 1.86 21.37 0.44
C ASP A 117 1.25 20.02 0.06
N PHE A 118 -0.06 19.89 0.18
CA PHE A 118 -0.78 18.70 -0.24
C PHE A 118 -2.22 19.03 -0.66
N VAL A 119 -2.81 18.17 -1.47
CA VAL A 119 -4.23 18.18 -1.80
C VAL A 119 -4.74 16.75 -1.92
N PHE A 120 -5.99 16.52 -1.54
CA PHE A 120 -6.71 15.31 -1.92
C PHE A 120 -7.79 15.65 -2.94
N LEU A 121 -7.62 15.17 -4.17
CA LEU A 121 -8.52 15.43 -5.29
C LEU A 121 -9.88 14.74 -5.14
N GLY A 122 -9.93 13.65 -4.36
CA GLY A 122 -11.16 12.89 -4.12
C GLY A 122 -11.25 11.60 -4.92
N TYR A 123 -12.45 11.01 -4.89
CA TYR A 123 -12.79 9.81 -5.64
C TYR A 123 -13.26 10.16 -7.06
N LYS A 124 -12.80 9.39 -8.06
CA LYS A 124 -13.32 9.49 -9.42
C LYS A 124 -13.65 8.11 -9.98
N THR A 125 -14.82 8.01 -10.63
CA THR A 125 -15.25 6.80 -11.33
C THR A 125 -14.70 6.72 -12.75
N GLY A 126 -14.49 5.51 -13.26
CA GLY A 126 -14.11 5.26 -14.65
C GLY A 126 -12.65 4.87 -14.89
N VAL A 127 -11.84 4.69 -13.84
CA VAL A 127 -10.46 4.13 -13.84
C VAL A 127 -9.60 4.57 -15.04
N GLU A 128 -9.69 3.84 -16.14
CA GLU A 128 -9.01 4.09 -17.42
C GLU A 128 -9.27 5.51 -17.95
N LEU A 129 -10.53 5.96 -17.94
CA LEU A 129 -10.91 7.29 -18.41
C LEU A 129 -10.38 8.39 -17.49
N VAL A 130 -10.25 8.11 -16.20
CA VAL A 130 -9.67 9.07 -15.24
C VAL A 130 -8.21 9.29 -15.57
N MET A 131 -7.44 8.21 -15.77
CA MET A 131 -6.03 8.29 -16.13
C MET A 131 -5.82 9.00 -17.48
N ILE A 132 -6.64 8.69 -18.48
CA ILE A 132 -6.61 9.38 -19.78
C ILE A 132 -6.89 10.87 -19.59
N ASN A 133 -7.96 11.24 -18.89
CA ASN A 133 -8.30 12.66 -18.70
C ASN A 133 -7.24 13.41 -17.89
N MET A 134 -6.68 12.79 -16.84
CA MET A 134 -5.60 13.39 -16.05
C MET A 134 -4.34 13.60 -16.88
N GLY A 135 -4.03 12.67 -17.78
CA GLY A 135 -2.87 12.82 -18.64
C GLY A 135 -3.05 13.83 -19.76
N GLU A 136 -4.28 14.23 -20.10
CA GLU A 136 -4.52 15.39 -20.97
C GLU A 136 -4.55 16.69 -20.17
N ASN A 137 -5.31 16.72 -19.06
CA ASN A 137 -5.42 17.89 -18.19
C ASN A 137 -6.03 17.55 -16.82
N ILE A 138 -5.27 17.74 -15.74
CA ILE A 138 -5.69 17.41 -14.36
C ILE A 138 -6.89 18.27 -13.91
N PHE A 139 -6.94 19.56 -14.27
CA PHE A 139 -8.04 20.45 -13.90
C PHE A 139 -9.37 20.07 -14.59
N SER A 140 -9.31 19.46 -15.78
CA SER A 140 -10.49 18.91 -16.45
C SER A 140 -10.96 17.60 -15.80
N ALA A 141 -10.01 16.75 -15.37
CA ALA A 141 -10.30 15.49 -14.70
C ALA A 141 -10.87 15.74 -13.28
N PHE A 142 -10.31 16.71 -12.57
CA PHE A 142 -10.69 17.14 -11.23
C PHE A 142 -10.82 18.66 -11.20
N PRO A 143 -11.98 19.23 -11.53
CA PRO A 143 -12.19 20.69 -11.45
C PRO A 143 -12.14 21.23 -10.02
N GLU A 144 -12.53 20.41 -9.05
CA GLU A 144 -12.51 20.73 -7.63
C GLU A 144 -11.81 19.61 -6.85
N ASP A 145 -11.17 19.97 -5.74
CA ASP A 145 -10.66 19.02 -4.77
C ASP A 145 -11.80 18.38 -3.95
N PHE A 146 -11.46 17.43 -3.08
CA PHE A 146 -12.44 16.75 -2.23
C PHE A 146 -13.26 17.71 -1.34
N HIS A 147 -12.75 18.91 -1.09
CA HIS A 147 -13.38 19.90 -0.20
C HIS A 147 -14.07 21.03 -0.98
N GLY A 148 -14.18 20.93 -2.30
CA GLY A 148 -14.86 21.90 -3.16
C GLY A 148 -14.02 23.12 -3.53
N ASN A 149 -12.70 23.09 -3.32
CA ASN A 149 -11.81 24.16 -3.79
C ASN A 149 -11.48 23.91 -5.26
N ALA A 150 -11.56 24.94 -6.10
CA ALA A 150 -11.16 24.85 -7.50
C ALA A 150 -9.68 24.45 -7.59
N THR A 151 -9.38 23.36 -8.29
CA THR A 151 -8.01 22.82 -8.38
C THR A 151 -7.04 23.77 -9.07
N ILE A 152 -7.54 24.56 -10.03
CA ILE A 152 -6.77 25.58 -10.77
C ILE A 152 -6.21 26.67 -9.86
N ASP A 153 -6.83 26.91 -8.70
CA ASP A 153 -6.40 27.94 -7.75
C ASP A 153 -5.44 27.41 -6.68
N LEU A 154 -5.16 26.10 -6.66
CA LEU A 154 -4.38 25.46 -5.60
C LEU A 154 -2.87 25.55 -5.85
N PRO A 155 -2.09 26.19 -4.97
CA PRO A 155 -0.64 26.32 -5.16
C PRO A 155 0.14 25.01 -5.27
N VAL A 156 -0.37 23.91 -4.70
CA VAL A 156 0.23 22.57 -4.78
C VAL A 156 0.17 21.95 -6.18
N LEU A 157 -0.67 22.48 -7.07
CA LEU A 157 -0.78 22.01 -8.47
C LEU A 157 -0.10 22.96 -9.46
N ASN A 158 0.66 23.95 -8.97
CA ASN A 158 1.39 24.87 -9.83
C ASN A 158 2.46 24.13 -10.65
N GLY A 159 2.34 24.21 -11.98
CA GLY A 159 3.24 23.52 -12.91
C GLY A 159 2.88 22.05 -13.13
N ILE A 160 1.71 21.61 -12.68
CA ILE A 160 1.20 20.25 -12.85
C ILE A 160 -0.08 20.33 -13.69
N ASP A 161 0.08 20.32 -15.03
CA ASP A 161 -1.03 20.39 -15.97
C ASP A 161 -1.58 18.99 -16.30
N SER A 162 -0.69 17.98 -16.28
CA SER A 162 -0.96 16.63 -16.74
C SER A 162 -0.24 15.55 -15.91
N LEU A 163 -0.50 14.28 -16.21
CA LEU A 163 0.23 13.17 -15.58
C LEU A 163 1.75 13.16 -15.89
N GLU A 164 2.17 13.77 -17.00
CA GLU A 164 3.59 13.83 -17.39
C GLU A 164 4.41 14.72 -16.45
N ASP A 165 3.75 15.65 -15.75
CA ASP A 165 4.41 16.64 -14.90
C ASP A 165 4.70 16.11 -13.49
N PHE A 166 4.17 14.94 -13.11
CA PHE A 166 4.49 14.32 -11.83
C PHE A 166 5.88 13.67 -11.84
N ASP A 167 6.68 13.96 -10.82
CA ASP A 167 8.00 13.37 -10.64
C ASP A 167 7.93 11.86 -10.32
N TYR A 168 6.82 11.45 -9.70
CA TYR A 168 6.54 10.07 -9.35
C TYR A 168 5.04 9.81 -9.10
N VAL A 169 4.58 8.63 -9.49
CA VAL A 169 3.23 8.13 -9.17
C VAL A 169 3.35 6.85 -8.35
N VAL A 170 2.55 6.72 -7.30
CA VAL A 170 2.45 5.50 -6.49
C VAL A 170 1.00 5.09 -6.37
N ASP A 171 0.69 3.86 -6.77
CA ASP A 171 -0.64 3.28 -6.54
C ASP A 171 -0.63 2.31 -5.36
N LEU A 172 -1.52 2.51 -4.40
CA LEU A 172 -1.76 1.62 -3.26
C LEU A 172 -3.09 0.89 -3.48
N ALA A 173 -3.03 -0.36 -3.95
CA ALA A 173 -4.19 -1.04 -4.50
C ALA A 173 -4.54 -2.35 -3.79
N SER A 174 -5.83 -2.58 -3.62
CA SER A 174 -6.37 -3.92 -3.30
C SER A 174 -7.17 -4.54 -4.44
N GLY A 175 -6.97 -4.05 -5.66
CA GLY A 175 -7.60 -4.54 -6.88
C GLY A 175 -6.69 -4.33 -8.10
N SER A 176 -7.30 -4.16 -9.27
CA SER A 176 -6.59 -4.11 -10.56
C SER A 176 -6.20 -2.69 -11.02
N SER A 177 -6.15 -1.72 -10.11
CA SER A 177 -5.82 -0.33 -10.46
C SER A 177 -4.37 -0.18 -10.90
N ILE A 178 -3.45 -1.01 -10.39
CA ILE A 178 -2.03 -0.97 -10.75
C ILE A 178 -1.86 -1.29 -12.24
N GLU A 179 -2.51 -2.34 -12.73
CA GLU A 179 -2.47 -2.71 -14.15
C GLU A 179 -3.07 -1.62 -15.04
N ALA A 180 -4.13 -0.94 -14.56
CA ALA A 180 -4.69 0.20 -15.27
C ALA A 180 -3.72 1.39 -15.30
N TRP A 181 -3.06 1.71 -14.18
CA TRP A 181 -2.04 2.76 -14.08
C TRP A 181 -0.84 2.46 -14.97
N ILE A 182 -0.50 1.19 -15.16
CA ILE A 182 0.51 0.77 -16.13
C ILE A 182 0.00 1.06 -17.55
N ALA A 183 -1.14 0.47 -17.94
CA ALA A 183 -1.61 0.47 -19.33
C ALA A 183 -2.07 1.84 -19.84
N PHE A 184 -2.78 2.61 -19.02
CA PHE A 184 -3.39 3.88 -19.40
C PHE A 184 -2.69 5.10 -18.82
N GLY A 185 -1.81 4.89 -17.83
CA GLY A 185 -0.97 5.92 -17.24
C GLY A 185 0.46 5.85 -17.77
N LYS A 186 1.30 5.05 -17.12
CA LYS A 186 2.75 4.99 -17.36
C LYS A 186 3.11 4.76 -18.82
N GLU A 187 2.51 3.76 -19.48
CA GLU A 187 2.86 3.43 -20.88
C GLU A 187 2.50 4.56 -21.84
N LYS A 188 1.51 5.40 -21.49
CA LYS A 188 1.07 6.53 -22.30
C LYS A 188 1.85 7.81 -22.01
N TYR A 189 2.18 8.08 -20.75
CA TYR A 189 2.68 9.38 -20.26
C TYR A 189 4.10 9.34 -19.69
N GLY A 190 4.74 8.17 -19.62
CA GLY A 190 6.18 8.04 -19.39
C GLY A 190 6.67 8.30 -17.95
N PHE A 191 5.81 8.61 -16.99
CA PHE A 191 6.21 8.80 -15.59
C PHE A 191 6.72 7.51 -14.92
N ASP A 192 7.44 7.65 -13.82
CA ASP A 192 7.84 6.51 -12.98
C ASP A 192 6.68 6.08 -12.06
N LEU A 193 6.45 4.77 -11.95
CA LEU A 193 5.31 4.19 -11.23
C LEU A 193 5.79 3.16 -10.20
N GLY A 194 5.52 3.44 -8.93
CA GLY A 194 5.62 2.48 -7.84
C GLY A 194 4.27 1.87 -7.49
N ALA A 195 4.28 0.69 -6.89
CA ALA A 195 3.07 0.04 -6.44
C ALA A 195 3.18 -0.44 -4.98
N GLY A 196 2.11 -0.28 -4.21
CA GLY A 196 1.83 -1.00 -2.99
C GLY A 196 0.58 -1.83 -3.18
N CYS A 197 0.60 -3.11 -2.82
CA CYS A 197 -0.57 -3.98 -2.99
C CYS A 197 -0.73 -4.98 -1.86
N THR A 198 -1.89 -5.62 -1.78
CA THR A 198 -2.09 -6.73 -0.82
C THR A 198 -1.19 -7.91 -1.17
N ALA A 199 -0.87 -8.75 -0.17
CA ALA A 199 -0.04 -9.93 -0.35
C ALA A 199 -0.58 -10.90 -1.42
N VAL A 200 -1.89 -10.89 -1.66
CA VAL A 200 -2.56 -11.73 -2.67
C VAL A 200 -2.28 -11.22 -4.09
N ILE A 201 -2.16 -9.92 -4.29
CA ILE A 201 -1.93 -9.29 -5.61
C ILE A 201 -0.43 -9.24 -5.95
N GLY A 202 0.45 -9.14 -4.94
CA GLY A 202 1.89 -9.00 -5.15
C GLY A 202 2.54 -9.96 -6.15
N PRO A 203 2.23 -11.28 -6.15
CA PRO A 203 2.74 -12.22 -7.13
C PRO A 203 2.48 -11.82 -8.59
N ASP A 204 1.30 -11.26 -8.87
CA ASP A 204 0.88 -10.85 -10.22
C ASP A 204 1.60 -9.58 -10.69
N MET A 205 2.22 -8.82 -9.78
CA MET A 205 2.94 -7.58 -10.09
C MET A 205 4.41 -7.80 -10.48
N TYR A 206 4.98 -8.97 -10.18
CA TYR A 206 6.38 -9.27 -10.49
C TYR A 206 6.74 -9.21 -11.98
N PRO A 207 5.90 -9.66 -12.93
CA PRO A 207 6.18 -9.48 -14.36
C PRO A 207 6.38 -8.00 -14.74
N PHE A 208 5.56 -7.10 -14.19
CA PHE A 208 5.65 -5.66 -14.44
C PHE A 208 6.86 -5.01 -13.78
N LEU A 209 7.27 -5.51 -12.61
CA LEU A 209 8.52 -5.10 -11.96
C LEU A 209 9.75 -5.54 -12.78
N GLN A 210 9.73 -6.75 -13.33
CA GLN A 210 10.82 -7.29 -14.15
C GLN A 210 10.93 -6.59 -15.50
N SER A 211 9.80 -6.20 -16.11
CA SER A 211 9.77 -5.41 -17.35
C SER A 211 10.06 -3.92 -17.12
N LYS A 212 10.27 -3.49 -15.87
CA LYS A 212 10.47 -2.08 -15.45
C LYS A 212 9.26 -1.16 -15.70
N GLN A 213 8.08 -1.76 -15.89
CA GLN A 213 6.81 -1.04 -15.89
C GLN A 213 6.43 -0.61 -14.48
N LEU A 214 6.94 -1.30 -13.46
CA LEU A 214 7.02 -0.79 -12.09
C LEU A 214 8.48 -0.56 -11.75
N ASN A 215 8.80 0.56 -11.09
CA ASN A 215 10.17 0.77 -10.58
C ASN A 215 10.40 0.08 -9.23
N GLY A 216 9.33 -0.16 -8.46
CA GLY A 216 9.39 -0.78 -7.15
C GLY A 216 8.02 -1.28 -6.69
N LEU A 217 8.02 -2.19 -5.72
CA LEU A 217 6.82 -2.87 -5.24
C LEU A 217 6.88 -3.09 -3.72
N MET A 218 5.83 -2.66 -3.01
CA MET A 218 5.51 -3.07 -1.65
C MET A 218 4.37 -4.10 -1.68
N SER A 219 4.63 -5.33 -1.23
CA SER A 219 3.62 -6.39 -1.20
C SER A 219 3.25 -6.78 0.24
N GLY A 220 1.96 -6.60 0.55
CA GLY A 220 1.32 -6.85 1.82
C GLY A 220 1.96 -6.14 3.02
N LEU A 221 1.54 -6.54 4.23
CA LEU A 221 2.01 -5.94 5.47
C LEU A 221 3.55 -5.92 5.60
N ARG A 222 4.21 -6.95 5.05
CA ARG A 222 5.66 -7.04 5.02
C ARG A 222 6.30 -5.89 4.22
N GLY A 223 5.76 -5.57 3.04
CA GLY A 223 6.26 -4.44 2.24
C GLY A 223 6.15 -3.11 2.99
N ALA A 224 5.06 -2.91 3.72
CA ALA A 224 4.89 -1.74 4.59
C ALA A 224 5.93 -1.71 5.72
N ALA A 225 6.17 -2.84 6.39
CA ALA A 225 7.15 -2.95 7.48
C ALA A 225 8.58 -2.70 6.99
N GLU A 226 8.91 -3.20 5.79
CA GLU A 226 10.20 -2.91 5.15
C GLU A 226 10.38 -1.41 4.90
N TYR A 227 9.33 -0.72 4.44
CA TYR A 227 9.37 0.73 4.21
C TYR A 227 9.45 1.54 5.51
N GLU A 228 8.70 1.16 6.56
CA GLU A 228 8.78 1.74 7.90
C GLU A 228 10.22 1.72 8.45
N ILE A 229 10.94 0.60 8.26
CA ILE A 229 12.34 0.48 8.66
C ILE A 229 13.24 1.40 7.83
N LEU A 230 13.04 1.48 6.50
CA LEU A 230 13.85 2.35 5.64
C LEU A 230 13.73 3.83 6.00
N ILE A 231 12.56 4.27 6.46
CA ILE A 231 12.34 5.65 6.88
C ILE A 231 12.71 5.91 8.34
N ASP A 232 13.25 4.92 9.06
CA ASP A 232 13.59 4.98 10.49
C ASP A 232 12.37 5.33 11.36
N ARG A 233 11.21 4.71 11.05
CA ARG A 233 9.95 4.93 11.76
C ARG A 233 9.13 3.64 11.83
N GLU A 234 9.49 2.77 12.77
CA GLU A 234 8.69 1.58 13.11
C GLU A 234 7.29 2.00 13.61
N SER A 235 6.25 1.38 13.05
CA SER A 235 4.86 1.64 13.41
C SER A 235 4.05 0.34 13.32
N THR A 236 2.79 0.43 12.88
CA THR A 236 1.83 -0.67 12.86
C THR A 236 2.28 -1.85 11.99
N ALA A 237 2.99 -1.62 10.89
CA ALA A 237 3.41 -2.73 10.03
C ALA A 237 4.51 -3.57 10.68
N VAL A 238 5.57 -2.94 11.21
CA VAL A 238 6.63 -3.64 11.95
C VAL A 238 6.05 -4.37 13.16
N ALA A 239 5.14 -3.74 13.90
CA ALA A 239 4.46 -4.36 15.04
C ALA A 239 3.60 -5.58 14.64
N GLY A 240 3.00 -5.55 13.44
CA GLY A 240 2.18 -6.63 12.90
C GLY A 240 2.97 -7.85 12.39
N MET A 241 4.28 -7.70 12.15
CA MET A 241 5.12 -8.80 11.62
C MET A 241 5.22 -9.99 12.57
N SER A 242 5.32 -9.75 13.87
CA SER A 242 5.44 -10.79 14.89
C SER A 242 4.19 -11.68 15.01
N PRO A 243 2.97 -11.14 15.22
CA PRO A 243 1.76 -11.97 15.23
C PRO A 243 1.51 -12.67 13.88
N GLN A 244 1.72 -11.99 12.75
CA GLN A 244 1.56 -12.60 11.43
C GLN A 244 2.50 -13.81 11.24
N SER A 245 3.77 -13.66 11.63
CA SER A 245 4.77 -14.75 11.49
C SER A 245 4.43 -15.96 12.35
N VAL A 246 3.98 -15.76 13.58
CA VAL A 246 3.59 -16.86 14.47
C VAL A 246 2.35 -17.58 13.95
N VAL A 247 1.36 -16.84 13.43
CA VAL A 247 0.19 -17.43 12.78
C VAL A 247 0.59 -18.23 11.54
N HIS A 248 1.49 -17.73 10.70
CA HIS A 248 1.98 -18.48 9.53
C HIS A 248 2.69 -19.78 9.94
N VAL A 249 3.54 -19.75 10.97
CA VAL A 249 4.18 -20.97 11.49
C VAL A 249 3.13 -21.96 12.00
N LEU A 250 2.12 -21.49 12.74
CA LEU A 250 1.03 -22.34 13.21
C LEU A 250 0.27 -22.99 12.04
N VAL A 251 -0.05 -22.23 11.00
CA VAL A 251 -0.74 -22.74 9.80
C VAL A 251 0.13 -23.81 9.11
N VAL A 252 1.44 -23.58 8.96
CA VAL A 252 2.35 -24.59 8.39
C VAL A 252 2.34 -25.87 9.24
N LEU A 253 2.38 -25.77 10.56
CA LEU A 253 2.30 -26.92 11.45
C LEU A 253 0.97 -27.68 11.30
N PHE A 254 -0.16 -26.98 11.14
CA PHE A 254 -1.45 -27.61 10.86
C PHE A 254 -1.47 -28.34 9.53
N VAL A 255 -0.90 -27.75 8.47
CA VAL A 255 -0.80 -28.39 7.16
C VAL A 255 0.06 -29.66 7.24
N LEU A 256 1.23 -29.60 7.90
CA LEU A 256 2.11 -30.77 8.09
C LEU A 256 1.44 -31.87 8.91
N PHE A 257 0.77 -31.51 10.00
CA PHE A 257 0.02 -32.45 10.83
C PHE A 257 -1.12 -33.10 10.04
N GLY A 258 -1.92 -32.31 9.33
CA GLY A 258 -3.01 -32.79 8.49
C GLY A 258 -2.53 -33.76 7.40
N ASN A 259 -1.45 -33.41 6.71
CA ASN A 259 -0.85 -34.26 5.67
C ASN A 259 -0.32 -35.58 6.27
N THR A 260 0.36 -35.51 7.41
CA THR A 260 0.91 -36.71 8.08
C THR A 260 -0.22 -37.66 8.51
N MET A 261 -1.29 -37.12 9.11
CA MET A 261 -2.48 -37.89 9.48
C MET A 261 -3.17 -38.52 8.26
N TYR A 262 -3.28 -37.79 7.14
CA TYR A 262 -3.82 -38.31 5.88
C TYR A 262 -3.01 -39.51 5.36
N PHE A 263 -1.69 -39.39 5.27
CA PHE A 263 -0.82 -40.46 4.78
C PHE A 263 -0.79 -41.68 5.72
N MET A 264 -0.80 -41.47 7.04
CA MET A 264 -0.89 -42.54 8.03
C MET A 264 -2.23 -43.29 7.96
N SER A 265 -3.32 -42.58 7.71
CA SER A 265 -4.64 -43.21 7.54
C SER A 265 -4.74 -44.01 6.24
N LYS A 266 -4.07 -43.58 5.16
CA LYS A 266 -4.03 -44.31 3.87
C LYS A 266 -3.24 -45.61 3.95
N ARG A 267 -2.21 -45.68 4.81
CA ARG A 267 -1.37 -46.87 5.00
C ARG A 267 -2.03 -47.98 5.82
N LYS A 268 -3.15 -47.69 6.48
CA LYS A 268 -3.94 -48.62 7.30
C LYS A 268 -5.21 -49.12 6.61
N ARG A 269 -5.51 -48.64 5.40
CA ARG A 269 -6.46 -49.22 4.45
C ARG A 269 -5.69 -50.03 3.43
#